data_AF-A0ABC8TIX0-F1
#
_entry.id   AF-A0ABC8TIX0-F1
#
_cell.length_a   1.000
_cell.length_b   1.000
_cell.length_c   1.000
_cell.angle_alpha   90.00
_cell.angle_beta   90.00
_cell.angle_gamma   90.00
#
_symmetry.space_group_name_H-M   'P 1'
#
loop_
_entity.id
_entity.type
_entity.pdbx_description
1 polymer ?
#
loop_
_entity_poly.entity_id
_entity_poly.type
_entity_poly.pdbx_seq_one_letter_code
_entity_poly.pdbx_strand_id
1 'polypeptide(L)'
;MIQAYSKTPTSQESLYLFQQMLFLDGSTFANPDKYTFNFVITACSCESTFFGYGQNVHAMVLKNGYDSNLFVGNSLVNLYASLSRMVNGQRVFDEMPYRDIITWTSLVRGYTMCGDIVKAEELFLKMPEKNDVSWAVMVAGYVVRELYSNALTCFNDMLGDDKVRPNEAVFVSVLSACAHLGALDQGKWIHVFMDKTGTLESPNISTALIDMYAKCGRIDCAKQVFDGIGKRDLHTWTSMISGLSMHGLGKEALEVFSDMLGEGVKPDNITILGVLNACSHSGRVEEGLSIFYDLERLWGIVPKLEHYGCLIDLLSRAGRLESAFEAVKSMPMEPDIVIWRALLSACRVHGNVGLGERIIKYIAQLNPGSHGGGYVLLSNLYASMGQWDSVIKVRKAMSQKEIKSSPGCSYIEIDGAVHEFLAADRLHPKILEINNKLNEVMKRISLEGGYLPITNQVLFDLSEEEKEQAISWHSEKLAVAFGLMSTVEGTPIRVFKNLRICEDCHSAMKAISQVFEREIVVRDRSRFHTFIAGKCSCTDFW
;
A
#
# COMPACT_ATOMS: atom_id res chain seq x y z
N MET A 1 28.27 20.52 -22.05
CA MET A 1 28.40 20.70 -20.59
C MET A 1 27.04 20.79 -19.90
N ILE A 2 26.16 21.75 -20.26
CA ILE A 2 24.78 21.85 -19.72
C ILE A 2 24.04 20.49 -19.72
N GLN A 3 24.06 19.76 -20.84
CA GLN A 3 23.48 18.42 -20.94
C GLN A 3 23.95 17.44 -19.85
N ALA A 4 25.25 17.45 -19.51
CA ALA A 4 25.85 16.46 -18.60
C ALA A 4 25.28 16.58 -17.18
N TYR A 5 24.88 17.78 -16.78
CA TYR A 5 24.33 18.06 -15.46
C TYR A 5 22.79 18.03 -15.42
N SER A 6 22.13 18.14 -16.58
CA SER A 6 20.68 18.36 -16.67
C SER A 6 19.76 17.28 -16.06
N LYS A 7 20.26 16.06 -15.86
CA LYS A 7 19.50 14.93 -15.27
C LYS A 7 20.13 14.39 -14.00
N THR A 8 21.03 15.16 -13.39
CA THR A 8 21.78 14.75 -12.21
C THR A 8 21.24 15.43 -10.95
N PRO A 9 21.49 14.91 -9.74
CA PRO A 9 21.19 15.62 -8.49
C PRO A 9 21.83 17.01 -8.42
N THR A 10 22.93 17.22 -9.15
CA THR A 10 23.59 18.50 -9.42
C THR A 10 22.96 19.23 -10.61
N SER A 11 21.63 19.32 -10.64
CA SER A 11 20.90 19.98 -11.73
C SER A 11 21.08 21.51 -11.73
N GLN A 12 21.43 22.08 -10.57
CA GLN A 12 21.74 23.50 -10.39
C GLN A 12 22.93 23.96 -11.24
N GLU A 13 23.93 23.11 -11.43
CA GLU A 13 25.12 23.36 -12.23
C GLU A 13 24.75 23.57 -13.71
N SER A 14 23.69 22.90 -14.19
CA SER A 14 23.13 23.16 -15.52
C SER A 14 22.60 24.59 -15.64
N LEU A 15 21.99 25.14 -14.59
CA LEU A 15 21.48 26.52 -14.57
C LEU A 15 22.61 27.53 -14.47
N TYR A 16 23.65 27.24 -13.68
CA TYR A 16 24.84 28.08 -13.56
C TYR A 16 25.59 28.22 -14.90
N LEU A 17 25.84 27.09 -15.57
CA LEU A 17 26.48 27.08 -16.89
C LEU A 17 25.63 27.79 -17.95
N PHE A 18 24.31 27.69 -17.85
CA PHE A 18 23.40 28.43 -18.71
C PHE A 18 23.49 29.95 -18.47
N GLN A 19 23.55 30.39 -17.21
CA GLN A 19 23.76 31.81 -16.90
C GLN A 19 25.11 32.32 -17.42
N GLN A 20 26.18 31.55 -17.28
CA GLN A 20 27.49 31.89 -17.85
C GLN A 20 27.43 32.02 -19.37
N MET A 21 26.75 31.10 -20.08
CA MET A 21 26.57 31.17 -21.52
C MET A 21 25.88 32.49 -21.96
N LEU A 22 24.92 32.95 -21.17
CA LEU A 22 24.19 34.20 -21.45
C LEU A 22 25.04 35.46 -21.16
N PHE A 23 25.97 35.40 -20.19
CA PHE A 23 26.62 36.58 -19.60
C PHE A 23 28.14 36.44 -19.36
N LEU A 24 28.90 35.84 -20.29
CA LEU A 24 30.36 35.84 -20.18
C LEU A 24 30.93 37.25 -20.45
N ASP A 25 31.69 37.80 -19.49
CA ASP A 25 32.40 39.09 -19.59
C ASP A 25 31.54 40.32 -19.97
N GLY A 26 30.33 40.43 -19.44
CA GLY A 26 29.51 41.64 -19.55
C GLY A 26 28.93 41.93 -20.94
N SER A 27 29.06 40.98 -21.88
CA SER A 27 28.42 41.01 -23.19
C SER A 27 27.70 39.68 -23.48
N THR A 28 26.60 39.71 -24.25
CA THR A 28 25.88 38.48 -24.63
C THR A 28 26.77 37.63 -25.54
N PHE A 29 27.34 36.55 -24.98
CA PHE A 29 28.36 35.74 -25.63
C PHE A 29 27.79 34.77 -26.67
N ALA A 30 26.65 34.11 -26.38
CA ALA A 30 26.03 33.14 -27.29
C ALA A 30 24.50 33.06 -27.12
N ASN A 31 23.79 32.90 -28.24
CA ASN A 31 22.34 32.70 -28.23
C ASN A 31 21.99 31.23 -27.91
N PRO A 32 21.08 30.96 -26.95
CA PRO A 32 20.59 29.62 -26.70
C PRO A 32 19.88 29.02 -27.93
N ASP A 33 20.15 27.75 -28.20
CA ASP A 33 19.43 26.99 -29.21
C ASP A 33 18.39 26.05 -28.59
N LYS A 34 17.64 25.34 -29.44
CA LYS A 34 16.63 24.36 -29.03
C LYS A 34 17.17 23.28 -28.08
N TYR A 35 18.42 22.84 -28.26
CA TYR A 35 19.04 21.81 -27.40
C TYR A 35 19.39 22.38 -26.03
N THR A 36 19.92 23.60 -26.00
CA THR A 36 20.22 24.35 -24.78
C THR A 36 18.97 24.49 -23.92
N PHE A 37 17.87 24.99 -24.50
CA PHE A 37 16.60 25.11 -23.80
C PHE A 37 16.09 23.77 -23.28
N ASN A 38 16.11 22.71 -24.10
CA ASN A 38 15.68 21.38 -23.71
C ASN A 38 16.38 20.87 -22.42
N PHE A 39 17.71 20.99 -22.35
CA PHE A 39 18.47 20.53 -21.19
C PHE A 39 18.28 21.42 -19.96
N VAL A 40 18.21 22.73 -20.12
CA VAL A 40 17.96 23.66 -19.02
C VAL A 40 16.56 23.45 -18.43
N ILE A 41 15.55 23.26 -19.28
CA ILE A 41 14.18 22.95 -18.86
C ILE A 41 14.14 21.60 -18.12
N THR A 42 14.85 20.59 -18.62
CA THR A 42 14.97 19.29 -17.95
C THR A 42 15.57 19.46 -16.55
N ALA A 43 16.63 20.27 -16.40
CA ALA A 43 17.22 20.56 -15.10
C ALA A 43 16.21 21.24 -14.14
N CYS A 44 15.44 22.22 -14.63
CA CYS A 44 14.39 22.86 -13.85
C CYS A 44 13.26 21.91 -13.42
N SER A 45 13.06 20.79 -14.13
CA SER A 45 12.01 19.81 -13.81
C SER A 45 12.39 18.87 -12.65
N CYS A 46 13.67 18.80 -12.29
CA CYS A 46 14.17 17.91 -11.24
C CYS A 46 13.83 18.39 -9.82
N GLU A 47 13.66 19.70 -9.62
CA GLU A 47 13.45 20.28 -8.28
C GLU A 47 12.32 21.32 -8.27
N SER A 48 11.43 21.22 -7.28
CA SER A 48 10.30 22.16 -7.13
C SER A 48 10.72 23.59 -6.84
N THR A 49 11.89 23.78 -6.25
CA THR A 49 12.52 25.09 -5.97
C THR A 49 12.84 25.85 -7.26
N PHE A 50 13.09 25.14 -8.37
CA PHE A 50 13.42 25.73 -9.66
C PHE A 50 12.22 26.12 -10.51
N PHE A 51 11.00 26.04 -9.97
CA PHE A 51 9.80 26.44 -10.69
C PHE A 51 9.90 27.86 -11.29
N GLY A 52 10.37 28.84 -10.50
CA GLY A 52 10.54 30.22 -10.97
C GLY A 52 11.58 30.35 -12.09
N TYR A 53 12.69 29.61 -11.99
CA TYR A 53 13.68 29.55 -13.07
C TYR A 53 13.10 28.89 -14.33
N GLY A 54 12.33 27.82 -14.18
CA GLY A 54 11.63 27.18 -15.29
C GLY A 54 10.67 28.12 -16.03
N GLN A 55 9.94 28.97 -15.29
CA GLN A 55 9.09 30.01 -15.89
C GLN A 55 9.90 31.05 -16.66
N ASN A 56 11.04 31.49 -16.12
CA ASN A 56 11.93 32.43 -16.82
C ASN A 56 12.51 31.83 -18.10
N VAL A 57 12.93 30.56 -18.04
CA VAL A 57 13.44 29.83 -19.21
C VAL A 57 12.34 29.66 -20.26
N HIS A 58 11.11 29.34 -19.85
CA HIS A 58 9.96 29.31 -20.75
C HIS A 58 9.69 30.68 -21.40
N ALA A 59 9.73 31.78 -20.64
CA ALA A 59 9.60 33.11 -21.23
C ALA A 59 10.72 33.42 -22.25
N MET A 60 11.95 32.95 -21.99
CA MET A 60 13.05 33.05 -22.96
C MET A 60 12.82 32.20 -24.20
N VAL A 61 12.25 31.00 -24.08
CA VAL A 61 11.85 30.17 -25.23
C VAL A 61 10.90 30.93 -26.14
N LEU A 62 9.86 31.56 -25.58
CA LEU A 62 8.90 32.38 -26.33
C LEU A 62 9.60 33.56 -27.02
N LYS A 63 10.46 34.30 -26.27
CA LYS A 63 11.19 35.45 -26.80
C LYS A 63 12.15 35.11 -27.94
N ASN A 64 12.71 33.90 -27.93
CA ASN A 64 13.66 33.43 -28.95
C ASN A 64 12.96 32.65 -30.10
N GLY A 65 11.61 32.59 -30.12
CA GLY A 65 10.85 31.97 -31.21
C GLY A 65 10.94 30.43 -31.25
N TYR A 66 11.15 29.78 -30.10
CA TYR A 66 11.19 28.32 -29.99
C TYR A 66 9.89 27.70 -29.47
N ASP A 67 8.83 28.50 -29.32
CA ASP A 67 7.49 28.09 -28.85
C ASP A 67 6.83 27.02 -29.72
N SER A 68 7.06 27.08 -31.04
CA SER A 68 6.53 26.11 -32.01
C SER A 68 7.41 24.85 -32.15
N ASN A 69 8.54 24.76 -31.43
CA ASN A 69 9.47 23.63 -31.56
C ASN A 69 9.02 22.42 -30.73
N LEU A 70 8.79 21.28 -31.38
CA LEU A 70 8.30 20.05 -30.75
C LEU A 70 9.16 19.56 -29.57
N PHE A 71 10.50 19.58 -29.70
CA PHE A 71 11.40 19.11 -28.64
C PHE A 71 11.35 20.02 -27.40
N VAL A 72 11.32 21.33 -27.62
CA VAL A 72 11.22 22.31 -26.53
C VAL A 72 9.84 22.25 -25.88
N GLY A 73 8.76 22.15 -26.67
CA GLY A 73 7.39 21.97 -26.19
C GLY A 73 7.24 20.71 -25.32
N ASN A 74 7.78 19.57 -25.76
CA ASN A 74 7.79 18.32 -24.96
C ASN A 74 8.47 18.53 -23.61
N SER A 75 9.63 19.19 -23.58
CA SER A 75 10.33 19.52 -22.35
C SER A 75 9.54 20.46 -21.44
N LEU A 76 8.84 21.46 -21.99
CA LEU A 76 8.00 22.39 -21.22
C LEU A 76 6.76 21.70 -20.63
N VAL A 77 6.11 20.82 -21.39
CA VAL A 77 4.99 20.00 -20.87
C VAL A 77 5.50 19.13 -19.73
N ASN A 78 6.64 18.44 -19.89
CA ASN A 78 7.23 17.62 -18.84
C ASN A 78 7.66 18.43 -17.61
N LEU A 79 8.20 19.64 -17.79
CA LEU A 79 8.54 20.57 -16.70
C LEU A 79 7.31 20.85 -15.84
N TYR A 80 6.22 21.29 -16.45
CA TYR A 80 5.01 21.62 -15.70
C TYR A 80 4.33 20.38 -15.10
N ALA A 81 4.34 19.24 -15.81
CA ALA A 81 3.84 17.98 -15.30
C ALA A 81 4.61 17.49 -14.06
N SER A 82 5.95 17.50 -14.12
CA SER A 82 6.81 17.06 -13.01
C SER A 82 6.68 17.96 -11.78
N LEU A 83 6.34 19.24 -11.99
CA LEU A 83 6.10 20.20 -10.92
C LEU A 83 4.63 20.29 -10.48
N SER A 84 3.78 19.38 -10.95
CA SER A 84 2.33 19.35 -10.64
C SER A 84 1.59 20.65 -10.99
N ARG A 85 2.04 21.38 -12.02
CA ARG A 85 1.45 22.62 -12.52
C ARG A 85 0.65 22.37 -13.79
N MET A 86 -0.35 21.51 -13.70
CA MET A 86 -1.07 21.00 -14.87
C MET A 86 -1.78 22.06 -15.70
N VAL A 87 -2.25 23.16 -15.10
CA VAL A 87 -2.83 24.29 -15.85
C VAL A 87 -1.83 24.86 -16.86
N ASN A 88 -0.57 25.05 -16.44
CA ASN A 88 0.48 25.55 -17.33
C ASN A 88 0.88 24.49 -18.37
N GLY A 89 0.98 23.22 -17.95
CA GLY A 89 1.28 22.11 -18.85
C GLY A 89 0.24 21.94 -19.95
N GLN A 90 -1.05 22.01 -19.60
CA GLN A 90 -2.17 21.99 -20.54
C GLN A 90 -2.12 23.18 -21.50
N ARG A 91 -1.82 24.39 -21.00
CA ARG A 91 -1.69 25.56 -21.86
C ARG A 91 -0.57 25.41 -22.90
N VAL A 92 0.62 24.98 -22.48
CA VAL A 92 1.72 24.70 -23.43
C VAL A 92 1.29 23.65 -24.44
N PHE A 93 0.65 22.59 -23.97
CA PHE A 93 0.14 21.53 -24.84
C PHE A 93 -0.87 22.08 -25.85
N ASP A 94 -1.81 22.93 -25.45
CA ASP A 94 -2.85 23.51 -26.33
C ASP A 94 -2.27 24.50 -27.36
N GLU A 95 -1.20 25.21 -27.00
CA GLU A 95 -0.50 26.16 -27.88
C GLU A 95 0.41 25.48 -28.92
N MET A 96 0.84 24.23 -28.68
CA MET A 96 1.72 23.51 -29.62
C MET A 96 1.03 23.22 -30.96
N PRO A 97 1.66 23.54 -32.11
CA PRO A 97 1.07 23.30 -33.43
C PRO A 97 1.03 21.80 -33.78
N TYR A 98 2.04 21.04 -33.34
CA TYR A 98 2.16 19.60 -33.54
C TYR A 98 2.47 18.92 -32.22
N ARG A 99 1.86 17.76 -31.97
CA ARG A 99 2.00 16.98 -30.74
C ARG A 99 2.32 15.54 -31.11
N ASP A 100 3.40 15.02 -30.56
CA ASP A 100 3.79 13.63 -30.76
C ASP A 100 3.37 12.78 -29.55
N ILE A 101 3.61 11.48 -29.65
CA ILE A 101 3.29 10.54 -28.58
C ILE A 101 3.96 10.90 -27.24
N ILE A 102 5.13 11.55 -27.27
CA ILE A 102 5.86 11.99 -26.08
C ILE A 102 5.14 13.17 -25.43
N THR A 103 4.64 14.14 -26.21
CA THR A 103 3.86 15.27 -25.70
C THR A 103 2.62 14.78 -24.95
N TRP A 104 1.84 13.89 -25.60
CA TRP A 104 0.63 13.32 -25.04
C TRP A 104 0.93 12.50 -23.76
N THR A 105 1.91 11.60 -23.84
CA THR A 105 2.28 10.73 -22.71
C THR A 105 2.75 11.54 -21.50
N SER A 106 3.50 12.63 -21.73
CA SER A 106 3.97 13.51 -20.65
C SER A 106 2.81 14.24 -19.94
N LEU A 107 1.82 14.70 -20.71
CA LEU A 107 0.65 15.35 -20.15
C LEU A 107 -0.25 14.37 -19.37
N VAL A 108 -0.51 13.19 -19.94
CA VAL A 108 -1.23 12.10 -19.27
C VAL A 108 -0.54 11.74 -17.95
N ARG A 109 0.78 11.54 -17.98
CA ARG A 109 1.59 11.29 -16.77
C ARG A 109 1.39 12.39 -15.73
N GLY A 110 1.46 13.66 -16.12
CA GLY A 110 1.23 14.77 -15.20
C GLY A 110 -0.12 14.70 -14.49
N TYR A 111 -1.20 14.39 -15.22
CA TYR A 111 -2.53 14.24 -14.64
C TYR A 111 -2.67 13.02 -13.73
N THR A 112 -2.08 11.88 -14.10
CA THR A 112 -2.04 10.70 -13.21
C THR A 112 -1.31 11.01 -11.89
N MET A 113 -0.24 11.80 -11.93
CA MET A 113 0.57 12.18 -10.76
C MET A 113 -0.07 13.28 -9.89
N CYS A 114 -0.92 14.14 -10.45
CA CYS A 114 -1.68 15.12 -9.65
C CYS A 114 -2.98 14.56 -9.06
N GLY A 115 -3.46 13.42 -9.56
CA GLY A 115 -4.60 12.68 -9.01
C GLY A 115 -5.91 12.86 -9.76
N ASP A 116 -5.87 13.60 -10.85
CA ASP A 116 -6.98 13.72 -11.78
C ASP A 116 -6.91 12.61 -12.83
N ILE A 117 -7.23 11.38 -12.39
CA ILE A 117 -7.20 10.20 -13.25
C ILE A 117 -8.21 10.29 -14.40
N VAL A 118 -9.36 10.94 -14.16
CA VAL A 118 -10.42 11.15 -15.16
C VAL A 118 -9.89 11.98 -16.32
N LYS A 119 -9.16 13.06 -16.04
CA LYS A 119 -8.55 13.87 -17.09
C LYS A 119 -7.44 13.11 -17.84
N ALA A 120 -6.66 12.30 -17.12
CA ALA A 120 -5.65 11.44 -17.73
C ALA A 120 -6.27 10.43 -18.71
N GLU A 121 -7.37 9.76 -18.32
CA GLU A 121 -8.14 8.85 -19.18
C GLU A 121 -8.68 9.57 -20.42
N GLU A 122 -9.30 10.75 -20.25
CA GLU A 122 -9.83 11.54 -21.37
C GLU A 122 -8.73 11.85 -22.39
N LEU A 123 -7.56 12.29 -21.93
CA LEU A 123 -6.42 12.59 -22.77
C LEU A 123 -5.83 11.34 -23.43
N PHE A 124 -5.72 10.24 -22.68
CA PHE A 124 -5.22 8.97 -23.19
C PHE A 124 -6.11 8.42 -24.30
N LEU A 125 -7.43 8.47 -24.14
CA LEU A 125 -8.39 8.05 -25.17
C LEU A 125 -8.26 8.89 -26.44
N LYS A 126 -8.01 10.21 -26.30
CA LYS A 126 -7.79 11.14 -27.42
C LYS A 126 -6.44 10.97 -28.13
N MET A 127 -5.49 10.21 -27.58
CA MET A 127 -4.19 10.00 -28.22
C MET A 127 -4.35 9.32 -29.59
N PRO A 128 -3.82 9.91 -30.68
CA PRO A 128 -3.90 9.34 -32.03
C PRO A 128 -3.19 7.98 -32.15
N GLU A 129 -2.06 7.84 -31.45
CA GLU A 129 -1.28 6.61 -31.37
C GLU A 129 -0.90 6.36 -29.91
N LYS A 130 -0.89 5.09 -29.52
CA LYS A 130 -0.49 4.61 -28.19
C LYS A 130 0.66 3.62 -28.36
N ASN A 131 1.63 3.69 -27.48
CA ASN A 131 2.77 2.76 -27.40
C ASN A 131 2.88 2.18 -25.99
N ASP A 132 3.82 1.26 -25.80
CA ASP A 132 4.11 0.59 -24.55
C ASP A 132 4.34 1.57 -23.38
N VAL A 133 4.99 2.70 -23.63
CA VAL A 133 5.24 3.75 -22.61
C VAL A 133 3.94 4.45 -22.20
N SER A 134 3.08 4.82 -23.15
CA SER A 134 1.81 5.48 -22.84
C SER A 134 0.85 4.58 -22.05
N TRP A 135 0.81 3.28 -22.38
CA TRP A 135 0.07 2.27 -21.62
C TRP A 135 0.66 2.08 -20.22
N ALA A 136 2.00 2.00 -20.11
CA ALA A 136 2.67 1.90 -18.81
C ALA A 136 2.33 3.06 -17.88
N VAL A 137 2.26 4.30 -18.40
CA VAL A 137 1.85 5.48 -17.63
C VAL A 137 0.43 5.34 -17.09
N MET A 138 -0.52 4.88 -17.90
CA MET A 138 -1.91 4.69 -17.45
C MET A 138 -2.03 3.58 -16.41
N VAL A 139 -1.44 2.41 -16.67
CA VAL A 139 -1.47 1.27 -15.75
C VAL A 139 -0.82 1.65 -14.41
N ALA A 140 0.37 2.23 -14.43
CA ALA A 140 1.05 2.70 -13.21
C ALA A 140 0.25 3.81 -12.52
N GLY A 141 -0.39 4.70 -13.29
CA GLY A 141 -1.27 5.76 -12.78
C GLY A 141 -2.43 5.19 -11.96
N TYR A 142 -3.11 4.15 -12.45
CA TYR A 142 -4.16 3.47 -11.70
C TYR A 142 -3.64 2.82 -10.41
N VAL A 143 -2.49 2.14 -10.47
CA VAL A 143 -1.87 1.50 -9.29
C VAL A 143 -1.51 2.52 -8.22
N VAL A 144 -0.92 3.67 -8.59
CA VAL A 144 -0.58 4.76 -7.65
C VAL A 144 -1.83 5.36 -7.00
N ARG A 145 -2.99 5.24 -7.64
CA ARG A 145 -4.29 5.69 -7.11
C ARG A 145 -5.08 4.59 -6.40
N GLU A 146 -4.45 3.43 -6.18
CA GLU A 146 -5.08 2.26 -5.57
C GLU A 146 -6.31 1.74 -6.36
N LEU A 147 -6.41 2.10 -7.64
CA LEU A 147 -7.46 1.67 -8.57
C LEU A 147 -7.02 0.38 -9.29
N TYR A 148 -6.71 -0.65 -8.50
CA TYR A 148 -6.08 -1.88 -9.00
C TYR A 148 -6.93 -2.60 -10.06
N SER A 149 -8.26 -2.63 -9.91
CA SER A 149 -9.15 -3.26 -10.89
C SER A 149 -9.08 -2.55 -12.25
N ASN A 150 -9.03 -1.21 -12.25
CA ASN A 150 -8.87 -0.42 -13.47
C ASN A 150 -7.49 -0.65 -14.11
N ALA A 151 -6.44 -0.85 -13.32
CA ALA A 151 -5.12 -1.19 -13.84
C ALA A 151 -5.13 -2.51 -14.62
N LEU A 152 -5.82 -3.53 -14.11
CA LEU A 152 -5.98 -4.83 -14.77
C LEU A 152 -6.84 -4.73 -16.04
N THR A 153 -7.94 -3.98 -16.00
CA THR A 153 -8.75 -3.70 -17.19
C THR A 153 -7.93 -2.98 -18.26
N CYS A 154 -7.18 -1.95 -17.89
CA CYS A 154 -6.31 -1.20 -18.80
C CYS A 154 -5.22 -2.09 -19.42
N PHE A 155 -4.67 -3.04 -18.65
CA PHE A 155 -3.75 -4.03 -19.17
C PHE A 155 -4.41 -4.99 -20.18
N ASN A 156 -5.63 -5.45 -19.92
CA ASN A 156 -6.39 -6.26 -20.88
C ASN A 156 -6.69 -5.49 -22.17
N ASP A 157 -7.04 -4.20 -22.07
CA ASP A 157 -7.23 -3.33 -23.23
C ASP A 157 -5.93 -3.19 -24.04
N MET A 158 -4.78 -3.06 -23.36
CA MET A 158 -3.46 -3.05 -24.00
C MET A 158 -3.16 -4.35 -24.75
N LEU A 159 -3.50 -5.50 -24.17
CA LEU A 159 -3.30 -6.81 -24.81
C LEU A 159 -4.20 -7.01 -26.04
N GLY A 160 -5.33 -6.31 -26.11
CA GLY A 160 -6.18 -6.26 -27.30
C GLY A 160 -5.62 -5.42 -28.46
N ASP A 161 -4.59 -4.62 -28.22
CA ASP A 161 -3.89 -3.86 -29.26
C ASP A 161 -2.71 -4.66 -29.84
N ASP A 162 -2.92 -5.28 -31.00
CA ASP A 162 -1.91 -6.11 -31.68
C ASP A 162 -0.60 -5.38 -31.99
N LYS A 163 -0.58 -4.05 -31.98
CA LYS A 163 0.60 -3.24 -32.31
C LYS A 163 1.53 -3.04 -31.12
N VAL A 164 1.08 -3.35 -29.90
CA VAL A 164 1.82 -3.05 -28.68
C VAL A 164 2.11 -4.32 -27.89
N ARG A 165 3.25 -4.33 -27.20
CA ARG A 165 3.64 -5.39 -26.28
C ARG A 165 3.90 -4.80 -24.91
N PRO A 166 3.47 -5.47 -23.82
CA PRO A 166 3.80 -5.04 -22.47
C PRO A 166 5.31 -5.00 -22.26
N ASN A 167 5.79 -3.94 -21.64
CA ASN A 167 7.17 -3.83 -21.18
C ASN A 167 7.26 -4.16 -19.68
N GLU A 168 8.48 -4.19 -19.17
CA GLU A 168 8.77 -4.49 -17.76
C GLU A 168 7.97 -3.62 -16.77
N ALA A 169 7.83 -2.32 -17.06
CA ALA A 169 7.11 -1.38 -16.19
C ALA A 169 5.61 -1.71 -16.10
N VAL A 170 5.01 -2.16 -17.22
CA VAL A 170 3.62 -2.66 -17.22
C VAL A 170 3.53 -3.90 -16.34
N PHE A 171 4.38 -4.91 -16.54
CA PHE A 171 4.32 -6.14 -15.76
C PHE A 171 4.47 -5.92 -14.25
N VAL A 172 5.44 -5.10 -13.83
CA VAL A 172 5.62 -4.76 -12.41
C VAL A 172 4.37 -4.09 -11.84
N SER A 173 3.74 -3.19 -12.59
CA SER A 173 2.52 -2.49 -12.17
C SER A 173 1.31 -3.44 -12.07
N VAL A 174 1.13 -4.31 -13.06
CA VAL A 174 0.01 -5.28 -13.11
C VAL A 174 0.18 -6.36 -12.05
N LEU A 175 1.40 -6.88 -11.84
CA LEU A 175 1.70 -7.83 -10.75
C LEU A 175 1.43 -7.20 -9.38
N SER A 176 1.78 -5.92 -9.20
CA SER A 176 1.42 -5.16 -7.99
C SER A 176 -0.11 -5.07 -7.82
N ALA A 177 -0.85 -4.75 -8.88
CA ALA A 177 -2.32 -4.74 -8.84
C ALA A 177 -2.90 -6.11 -8.44
N CYS A 178 -2.39 -7.21 -9.00
CA CYS A 178 -2.76 -8.57 -8.60
C CYS A 178 -2.45 -8.82 -7.12
N ALA A 179 -1.27 -8.42 -6.66
CA ALA A 179 -0.83 -8.55 -5.26
C ALA A 179 -1.75 -7.78 -4.30
N HIS A 180 -2.24 -6.62 -4.70
CA HIS A 180 -3.16 -5.82 -3.89
C HIS A 180 -4.58 -6.37 -3.91
N LEU A 181 -5.07 -6.90 -5.03
CA LEU A 181 -6.42 -7.50 -5.10
C LEU A 181 -6.49 -8.95 -4.59
N GLY A 182 -5.35 -9.62 -4.46
CA GLY A 182 -5.32 -11.06 -4.24
C GLY A 182 -5.69 -11.87 -5.48
N ALA A 183 -5.51 -11.29 -6.68
CA ALA A 183 -5.84 -11.92 -7.97
C ALA A 183 -4.75 -12.92 -8.39
N LEU A 184 -4.74 -14.07 -7.74
CA LEU A 184 -3.77 -15.14 -7.91
C LEU A 184 -3.80 -15.75 -9.32
N ASP A 185 -4.99 -16.01 -9.87
CA ASP A 185 -5.09 -16.71 -11.15
C ASP A 185 -4.68 -15.82 -12.30
N GLN A 186 -5.05 -14.53 -12.25
CA GLN A 186 -4.50 -13.52 -13.16
C GLN A 186 -2.97 -13.39 -13.00
N GLY A 187 -2.47 -13.33 -11.77
CA GLY A 187 -1.02 -13.27 -11.50
C GLY A 187 -0.24 -14.46 -12.06
N LYS A 188 -0.77 -15.69 -11.94
CA LYS A 188 -0.18 -16.89 -12.57
C LYS A 188 -0.22 -16.81 -14.09
N TRP A 189 -1.34 -16.36 -14.66
CA TRP A 189 -1.47 -16.21 -16.11
C TRP A 189 -0.42 -15.23 -16.64
N ILE A 190 -0.23 -14.09 -15.96
CA ILE A 190 0.81 -13.11 -16.30
C ILE A 190 2.20 -13.73 -16.20
N HIS A 191 2.50 -14.46 -15.12
CA HIS A 191 3.78 -15.15 -14.97
C HIS A 191 4.07 -16.11 -16.15
N VAL A 192 3.10 -16.95 -16.53
CA VAL A 192 3.23 -17.86 -17.69
C VAL A 192 3.36 -17.09 -19.01
N PHE A 193 2.65 -15.98 -19.16
CA PHE A 193 2.77 -15.10 -20.33
C PHE A 193 4.18 -14.51 -20.45
N MET A 194 4.76 -14.08 -19.32
CA MET A 194 6.11 -13.53 -19.25
C MET A 194 7.18 -14.57 -19.57
N ASP A 195 6.99 -15.81 -19.11
CA ASP A 195 7.86 -16.96 -19.42
C ASP A 195 7.90 -17.21 -20.94
N LYS A 196 6.72 -17.30 -21.57
CA LYS A 196 6.60 -17.51 -23.02
C LYS A 196 7.16 -16.38 -23.87
N THR A 197 7.20 -15.16 -23.33
CA THR A 197 7.72 -13.98 -24.03
C THR A 197 9.19 -13.68 -23.72
N GLY A 198 9.82 -14.47 -22.83
CA GLY A 198 11.25 -14.32 -22.48
C GLY A 198 11.56 -13.09 -21.61
N THR A 199 10.62 -12.63 -20.80
CA THR A 199 10.77 -11.39 -19.99
C THR A 199 11.17 -11.65 -18.52
N LEU A 200 11.29 -12.90 -18.10
CA LEU A 200 11.51 -13.27 -16.69
C LEU A 200 12.89 -12.94 -16.11
N GLU A 201 13.88 -12.65 -16.94
CA GLU A 201 15.27 -12.48 -16.49
C GLU A 201 15.53 -11.19 -15.68
N SER A 202 14.56 -10.26 -15.60
CA SER A 202 14.75 -9.03 -14.82
C SER A 202 14.61 -9.26 -13.30
N PRO A 203 15.55 -8.73 -12.47
CA PRO A 203 15.43 -8.73 -11.01
C PRO A 203 14.16 -8.01 -10.50
N ASN A 204 13.70 -6.96 -11.18
CA ASN A 204 12.50 -6.23 -10.77
C ASN A 204 11.24 -7.09 -10.96
N ILE A 205 11.19 -7.85 -12.06
CA ILE A 205 10.11 -8.79 -12.35
C ILE A 205 10.10 -9.91 -11.32
N SER A 206 11.27 -10.48 -11.02
CA SER A 206 11.40 -11.53 -10.01
C SER A 206 10.93 -11.05 -8.62
N THR A 207 11.33 -9.83 -8.23
CA THR A 207 10.89 -9.20 -6.98
C THR A 207 9.37 -8.98 -6.96
N ALA A 208 8.78 -8.51 -8.06
CA ALA A 208 7.34 -8.30 -8.20
C ALA A 208 6.55 -9.62 -8.18
N LEU A 209 7.09 -10.70 -8.77
CA LEU A 209 6.49 -12.03 -8.71
C LEU A 209 6.51 -12.61 -7.30
N ILE A 210 7.63 -12.45 -6.56
CA ILE A 210 7.72 -12.85 -5.14
C ILE A 210 6.65 -12.12 -4.33
N ASP A 211 6.55 -10.79 -4.47
CA ASP A 211 5.56 -9.98 -3.75
C ASP A 211 4.13 -10.41 -4.10
N MET A 212 3.84 -10.57 -5.40
CA MET A 212 2.53 -11.02 -5.89
C MET A 212 2.14 -12.38 -5.33
N TYR A 213 2.99 -13.40 -5.46
CA TYR A 213 2.68 -14.74 -4.95
C TYR A 213 2.54 -14.76 -3.43
N ALA A 214 3.43 -14.08 -2.71
CA ALA A 214 3.35 -13.99 -1.26
C ALA A 214 2.04 -13.33 -0.80
N LYS A 215 1.67 -12.20 -1.42
CA LYS A 215 0.44 -11.45 -1.13
C LYS A 215 -0.85 -12.11 -1.64
N CYS A 216 -0.77 -13.02 -2.61
CA CYS A 216 -1.89 -13.86 -3.06
C CYS A 216 -2.01 -15.19 -2.28
N GLY A 217 -1.22 -15.37 -1.23
CA GLY A 217 -1.33 -16.54 -0.33
C GLY A 217 -0.62 -17.79 -0.82
N ARG A 218 0.33 -17.67 -1.76
CA ARG A 218 1.15 -18.76 -2.30
C ARG A 218 2.63 -18.53 -2.02
N ILE A 219 2.99 -18.61 -0.74
CA ILE A 219 4.38 -18.42 -0.28
C ILE A 219 5.32 -19.50 -0.85
N ASP A 220 4.79 -20.67 -1.16
CA ASP A 220 5.50 -21.75 -1.84
C ASP A 220 5.95 -21.35 -3.25
N CYS A 221 5.07 -20.74 -4.04
CA CYS A 221 5.43 -20.20 -5.37
C CYS A 221 6.40 -19.02 -5.25
N ALA A 222 6.24 -18.16 -4.24
CA ALA A 222 7.17 -17.05 -3.99
C ALA A 222 8.59 -17.57 -3.72
N LYS A 223 8.73 -18.62 -2.89
CA LYS A 223 10.01 -19.29 -2.65
C LYS A 223 10.60 -19.91 -3.91
N GLN A 224 9.79 -20.58 -4.74
CA GLN A 224 10.28 -21.16 -6.00
C GLN A 224 10.89 -20.09 -6.92
N VAL A 225 10.24 -18.93 -7.04
CA VAL A 225 10.80 -17.79 -7.79
C VAL A 225 12.09 -17.32 -7.13
N PHE A 226 12.09 -17.12 -5.82
CA PHE A 226 13.26 -16.67 -5.06
C PHE A 226 14.47 -17.61 -5.17
N ASP A 227 14.25 -18.91 -5.11
CA ASP A 227 15.28 -19.96 -5.20
C ASP A 227 15.87 -20.03 -6.62
N GLY A 228 15.08 -19.71 -7.64
CA GLY A 228 15.51 -19.68 -9.05
C GLY A 228 16.40 -18.49 -9.43
N ILE A 229 16.53 -17.47 -8.56
CA ILE A 229 17.33 -16.27 -8.84
C ILE A 229 18.81 -16.55 -8.57
N GLY A 230 19.65 -16.42 -9.59
CA GLY A 230 21.09 -16.68 -9.49
C GLY A 230 21.84 -15.69 -8.58
N LYS A 231 21.61 -14.38 -8.75
CA LYS A 231 22.18 -13.32 -7.90
C LYS A 231 21.07 -12.41 -7.40
N ARG A 232 20.84 -12.43 -6.09
CA ARG A 232 19.77 -11.68 -5.43
C ARG A 232 20.27 -10.31 -5.00
N ASP A 233 19.44 -9.29 -5.18
CA ASP A 233 19.67 -7.95 -4.68
C ASP A 233 18.89 -7.70 -3.37
N LEU A 234 19.12 -6.55 -2.75
CA LEU A 234 18.45 -6.14 -1.51
C LEU A 234 16.92 -6.24 -1.58
N HIS A 235 16.34 -5.84 -2.71
CA HIS A 235 14.88 -5.83 -2.91
C HIS A 235 14.31 -7.26 -2.96
N THR A 236 15.02 -8.17 -3.64
CA THR A 236 14.65 -9.59 -3.73
C THR A 236 14.63 -10.24 -2.34
N TRP A 237 15.68 -10.03 -1.53
CA TRP A 237 15.75 -10.52 -0.14
C TRP A 237 14.64 -9.95 0.73
N THR A 238 14.45 -8.63 0.67
CA THR A 238 13.42 -7.92 1.43
C THR A 238 12.02 -8.43 1.10
N SER A 239 11.71 -8.63 -0.18
CA SER A 239 10.41 -9.14 -0.64
C SER A 239 10.11 -10.53 -0.07
N MET A 240 11.08 -11.44 -0.07
CA MET A 240 10.93 -12.78 0.49
C MET A 240 10.74 -12.75 2.02
N ILE A 241 11.54 -11.95 2.74
CA ILE A 241 11.43 -11.77 4.20
C ILE A 241 10.05 -11.21 4.56
N SER A 242 9.59 -10.16 3.88
CA SER A 242 8.27 -9.58 4.08
C SER A 242 7.15 -10.58 3.77
N GLY A 243 7.31 -11.38 2.70
CA GLY A 243 6.41 -12.48 2.37
C GLY A 243 6.28 -13.49 3.52
N LEU A 244 7.39 -14.02 4.01
CA LEU A 244 7.41 -14.98 5.12
C LEU A 244 6.82 -14.40 6.40
N SER A 245 7.12 -13.12 6.68
CA SER A 245 6.60 -12.34 7.79
C SER A 245 5.07 -12.26 7.79
N MET A 246 4.45 -11.93 6.64
CA MET A 246 2.99 -11.88 6.50
C MET A 246 2.34 -13.25 6.68
N HIS A 247 3.05 -14.33 6.36
CA HIS A 247 2.58 -15.71 6.56
C HIS A 247 2.82 -16.25 7.98
N GLY A 248 3.44 -15.45 8.86
CA GLY A 248 3.79 -15.89 10.22
C GLY A 248 4.95 -16.88 10.28
N LEU A 249 5.68 -17.07 9.19
CA LEU A 249 6.81 -18.01 9.07
C LEU A 249 8.10 -17.37 9.59
N GLY A 250 8.07 -16.87 10.83
CA GLY A 250 9.15 -16.05 11.38
C GLY A 250 10.50 -16.76 11.51
N LYS A 251 10.50 -18.09 11.68
CA LYS A 251 11.74 -18.87 11.67
C LYS A 251 12.45 -18.78 10.32
N GLU A 252 11.71 -19.07 9.26
CA GLU A 252 12.23 -19.06 7.89
C GLU A 252 12.61 -17.65 7.46
N ALA A 253 11.87 -16.63 7.90
CA ALA A 253 12.22 -15.23 7.65
C ALA A 253 13.60 -14.87 8.26
N LEU A 254 13.90 -15.37 9.46
CA LEU A 254 15.20 -15.17 10.11
C LEU A 254 16.32 -15.99 9.45
N GLU A 255 16.01 -17.19 8.94
CA GLU A 255 16.95 -18.00 8.15
C GLU A 255 17.33 -17.24 6.86
N VAL A 256 16.34 -16.77 6.08
CA VAL A 256 16.56 -15.96 4.88
C VAL A 256 17.31 -14.65 5.19
N PHE A 257 17.01 -14.00 6.31
CA PHE A 257 17.76 -12.82 6.76
C PHE A 257 19.21 -13.15 7.11
N SER A 258 19.47 -14.29 7.73
CA SER A 258 20.83 -14.75 8.02
C SER A 258 21.60 -15.05 6.72
N ASP A 259 20.97 -15.69 5.73
CA ASP A 259 21.57 -15.97 4.43
C ASP A 259 21.93 -14.68 3.68
N MET A 260 21.01 -13.70 3.69
CA MET A 260 21.26 -12.35 3.14
C MET A 260 22.51 -11.70 3.74
N LEU A 261 22.65 -11.76 5.07
CA LEU A 261 23.83 -11.24 5.77
C LEU A 261 25.09 -12.05 5.44
N GLY A 262 24.97 -13.37 5.30
CA GLY A 262 26.05 -14.27 4.91
C GLY A 262 26.59 -14.00 3.50
N GLU A 263 25.73 -13.55 2.58
CA GLU A 263 26.11 -13.08 1.25
C GLU A 263 26.65 -11.63 1.23
N GLY A 264 26.74 -10.99 2.40
CA GLY A 264 27.29 -9.62 2.54
C GLY A 264 26.32 -8.52 2.12
N VAL A 265 25.03 -8.82 1.93
CA VAL A 265 24.01 -7.83 1.60
C VAL A 265 23.57 -7.14 2.90
N LYS A 266 23.78 -5.83 2.98
CA LYS A 266 23.39 -5.04 4.16
C LYS A 266 21.88 -4.76 4.14
N PRO A 267 21.18 -4.93 5.28
CA PRO A 267 19.76 -4.60 5.37
C PRO A 267 19.53 -3.09 5.38
N ASP A 268 18.34 -2.71 4.95
CA ASP A 268 17.82 -1.35 5.06
C ASP A 268 16.63 -1.29 6.04
N ASN A 269 16.01 -0.11 6.16
CA ASN A 269 14.85 0.09 7.04
C ASN A 269 13.69 -0.87 6.69
N ILE A 270 13.47 -1.16 5.40
CA ILE A 270 12.36 -2.00 4.95
C ILE A 270 12.65 -3.47 5.30
N THR A 271 13.88 -3.92 5.08
CA THR A 271 14.35 -5.26 5.46
C THR A 271 14.11 -5.51 6.95
N ILE A 272 14.58 -4.58 7.79
CA ILE A 272 14.46 -4.67 9.25
C ILE A 272 12.99 -4.67 9.68
N LEU A 273 12.16 -3.83 9.07
CA LEU A 273 10.73 -3.83 9.35
C LEU A 273 10.08 -5.20 9.05
N GLY A 274 10.46 -5.82 7.92
CA GLY A 274 10.05 -7.18 7.56
C GLY A 274 10.42 -8.21 8.63
N VAL A 275 11.67 -8.16 9.10
CA VAL A 275 12.19 -9.07 10.14
C VAL A 275 11.51 -8.86 11.49
N LEU A 276 11.34 -7.61 11.94
CA LEU A 276 10.66 -7.29 13.20
C LEU A 276 9.18 -7.72 13.17
N ASN A 277 8.49 -7.52 12.06
CA ASN A 277 7.14 -8.05 11.87
C ASN A 277 7.13 -9.58 11.90
N ALA A 278 8.16 -10.24 11.37
CA ALA A 278 8.25 -11.70 11.37
C ALA A 278 8.37 -12.21 12.81
N CYS A 279 9.18 -11.53 13.63
CA CYS A 279 9.26 -11.78 15.06
C CYS A 279 7.93 -11.51 15.76
N SER A 280 7.27 -10.38 15.47
CA SER A 280 5.96 -10.01 16.04
C SER A 280 4.87 -11.02 15.72
N HIS A 281 4.79 -11.53 14.49
CA HIS A 281 3.75 -12.47 14.08
C HIS A 281 3.99 -13.91 14.51
N SER A 282 5.23 -14.25 14.89
CA SER A 282 5.64 -15.59 15.35
C SER A 282 5.99 -15.66 16.84
N GLY A 283 5.89 -14.56 17.58
CA GLY A 283 6.13 -14.51 19.02
C GLY A 283 7.60 -14.61 19.43
N ARG A 284 8.53 -14.32 18.53
CA ARG A 284 9.99 -14.37 18.77
C ARG A 284 10.49 -13.10 19.46
N VAL A 285 10.11 -12.95 20.73
CA VAL A 285 10.36 -11.73 21.51
C VAL A 285 11.84 -11.42 21.66
N GLU A 286 12.64 -12.42 22.02
CA GLU A 286 14.06 -12.21 22.33
C GLU A 286 14.87 -11.88 21.07
N GLU A 287 14.59 -12.56 19.95
CA GLU A 287 15.22 -12.25 18.65
C GLU A 287 14.80 -10.86 18.15
N GLY A 288 13.52 -10.50 18.27
CA GLY A 288 13.03 -9.17 17.89
C GLY A 288 13.67 -8.05 18.71
N LEU A 289 13.84 -8.24 20.02
CA LEU A 289 14.54 -7.30 20.90
C LEU A 289 16.02 -7.18 20.52
N SER A 290 16.71 -8.30 20.30
CA SER A 290 18.11 -8.31 19.91
C SER A 290 18.32 -7.52 18.61
N ILE A 291 17.50 -7.77 17.60
CA ILE A 291 17.59 -7.08 16.30
C ILE A 291 17.31 -5.59 16.45
N PHE A 292 16.28 -5.21 17.22
CA PHE A 292 15.92 -3.81 17.41
C PHE A 292 17.02 -2.99 18.10
N TYR A 293 17.63 -3.51 19.16
CA TYR A 293 18.68 -2.79 19.89
C TYR A 293 20.03 -2.80 19.17
N ASP A 294 20.20 -3.67 18.18
CA ASP A 294 21.42 -3.77 17.38
C ASP A 294 21.37 -2.96 16.07
N LEU A 295 20.23 -2.31 15.75
CA LEU A 295 20.03 -1.60 14.48
C LEU A 295 21.09 -0.55 14.17
N GLU A 296 21.31 0.35 15.12
CA GLU A 296 22.26 1.45 14.95
C GLU A 296 23.70 0.93 15.02
N ARG A 297 23.99 -0.01 15.94
CA ARG A 297 25.32 -0.55 16.16
C ARG A 297 25.84 -1.38 14.99
N LEU A 298 25.01 -2.25 14.42
CA LEU A 298 25.43 -3.19 13.37
C LEU A 298 25.25 -2.62 11.96
N TRP A 299 24.19 -1.84 11.74
CA TRP A 299 23.81 -1.41 10.39
C TRP A 299 23.72 0.11 10.22
N GLY A 300 23.93 0.91 11.27
CA GLY A 300 23.81 2.36 11.21
C GLY A 300 22.38 2.83 10.94
N ILE A 301 21.39 1.98 11.24
CA ILE A 301 19.96 2.28 11.03
C ILE A 301 19.41 2.90 12.31
N VAL A 302 19.11 4.20 12.25
CA VAL A 302 18.44 4.89 13.36
C VAL A 302 16.98 4.42 13.44
N PRO A 303 16.50 3.93 14.59
CA PRO A 303 15.11 3.49 14.75
C PRO A 303 14.10 4.60 14.40
N LYS A 304 13.10 4.27 13.58
CA LYS A 304 12.01 5.17 13.19
C LYS A 304 10.69 4.73 13.84
N LEU A 305 9.65 5.55 13.65
CA LEU A 305 8.31 5.30 14.19
C LEU A 305 7.81 3.89 13.84
N GLU A 306 8.07 3.43 12.62
CA GLU A 306 7.66 2.11 12.14
C GLU A 306 8.37 0.97 12.86
N HIS A 307 9.68 1.11 13.13
CA HIS A 307 10.44 0.11 13.89
C HIS A 307 9.93 0.02 15.34
N TYR A 308 9.67 1.15 15.98
CA TYR A 308 9.06 1.18 17.32
C TYR A 308 7.66 0.57 17.30
N GLY A 309 6.85 0.86 16.28
CA GLY A 309 5.55 0.26 16.07
C GLY A 309 5.60 -1.28 16.10
N CYS A 310 6.55 -1.88 15.38
CA CYS A 310 6.76 -3.34 15.39
C CYS A 310 7.24 -3.86 16.75
N LEU A 311 8.17 -3.16 17.41
CA LEU A 311 8.66 -3.53 18.75
C LEU A 311 7.51 -3.53 19.78
N ILE A 312 6.70 -2.47 19.76
CA ILE A 312 5.58 -2.30 20.69
C ILE A 312 4.51 -3.34 20.41
N ASP A 313 4.21 -3.63 19.14
CA ASP A 313 3.28 -4.69 18.73
C ASP A 313 3.77 -6.08 19.22
N LEU A 314 5.05 -6.40 19.03
CA LEU A 314 5.68 -7.63 19.52
C LEU A 314 5.55 -7.79 21.04
N LEU A 315 5.93 -6.76 21.81
CA LEU A 315 5.85 -6.78 23.27
C LEU A 315 4.40 -6.82 23.76
N SER A 316 3.51 -6.11 23.07
CA SER A 316 2.09 -6.04 23.38
C SER A 316 1.41 -7.40 23.24
N ARG A 317 1.63 -8.10 22.10
CA ARG A 317 1.10 -9.45 21.88
C ARG A 317 1.65 -10.48 22.87
N ALA A 318 2.92 -10.32 23.25
CA ALA A 318 3.57 -11.18 24.24
C ALA A 318 3.12 -10.90 25.69
N GLY A 319 2.22 -9.93 25.92
CA GLY A 319 1.78 -9.53 27.26
C GLY A 319 2.83 -8.79 28.09
N ARG A 320 3.97 -8.39 27.50
CA ARG A 320 5.04 -7.62 28.17
C ARG A 320 4.71 -6.12 28.18
N LEU A 321 3.55 -5.78 28.72
CA LEU A 321 2.95 -4.46 28.56
C LEU A 321 3.74 -3.33 29.23
N GLU A 322 4.37 -3.58 30.38
CA GLU A 322 5.24 -2.57 31.02
C GLU A 322 6.47 -2.29 30.15
N SER A 323 7.13 -3.32 29.61
CA SER A 323 8.24 -3.14 28.68
C SER A 323 7.82 -2.38 27.42
N ALA A 324 6.62 -2.67 26.90
CA ALA A 324 6.06 -1.93 25.76
C ALA A 324 5.83 -0.45 26.09
N PHE A 325 5.30 -0.15 27.28
CA PHE A 325 5.11 1.23 27.72
C PHE A 325 6.43 1.97 27.98
N GLU A 326 7.44 1.31 28.55
CA GLU A 326 8.79 1.86 28.67
C GLU A 326 9.42 2.15 27.30
N ALA A 327 9.25 1.24 26.32
CA ALA A 327 9.72 1.45 24.96
C ALA A 327 9.10 2.72 24.33
N VAL A 328 7.78 2.93 24.50
CA VAL A 328 7.11 4.15 24.03
C VAL A 328 7.69 5.41 24.67
N LYS A 329 7.93 5.40 25.98
CA LYS A 329 8.53 6.55 26.69
C LYS A 329 9.96 6.84 26.27
N SER A 330 10.68 5.84 25.77
CA SER A 330 12.06 5.97 25.29
C SER A 330 12.18 6.47 23.84
N MET A 331 11.06 6.66 23.14
CA MET A 331 11.07 7.08 21.74
C MET A 331 11.66 8.49 21.57
N PRO A 332 12.57 8.70 20.60
CA PRO A 332 13.13 10.03 20.30
C PRO A 332 12.16 10.92 19.50
N MET A 333 11.01 10.38 19.08
CA MET A 333 9.95 11.07 18.35
C MET A 333 8.59 10.92 19.04
N GLU A 334 7.64 11.78 18.66
CA GLU A 334 6.27 11.70 19.17
C GLU A 334 5.58 10.40 18.71
N PRO A 335 5.04 9.57 19.63
CA PRO A 335 4.31 8.37 19.27
C PRO A 335 2.97 8.72 18.60
N ASP A 336 2.64 8.01 17.52
CA ASP A 336 1.41 8.24 16.78
C ASP A 336 0.19 7.53 17.40
N ILE A 337 -0.98 7.79 16.84
CA ILE A 337 -2.24 7.19 17.29
C ILE A 337 -2.27 5.66 17.14
N VAL A 338 -1.49 5.10 16.20
CA VAL A 338 -1.47 3.66 15.91
C VAL A 338 -0.76 2.93 17.05
N ILE A 339 0.37 3.45 17.52
CA ILE A 339 1.11 2.92 18.68
C ILE A 339 0.24 2.91 19.94
N TRP A 340 -0.41 4.04 20.25
CA TRP A 340 -1.28 4.12 21.43
C TRP A 340 -2.46 3.15 21.35
N ARG A 341 -3.06 3.02 20.15
CA ARG A 341 -4.13 2.04 19.88
C ARG A 341 -3.69 0.61 20.14
N ALA A 342 -2.51 0.23 19.65
CA ALA A 342 -2.00 -1.13 19.82
C ALA A 342 -1.81 -1.46 21.31
N LEU A 343 -1.15 -0.58 22.06
CA LEU A 343 -0.85 -0.80 23.48
C LEU A 343 -2.11 -0.84 24.36
N LEU A 344 -3.07 0.05 24.09
CA LEU A 344 -4.36 0.07 24.80
C LEU A 344 -5.20 -1.16 24.48
N SER A 345 -5.22 -1.59 23.21
CA SER A 345 -5.88 -2.83 22.81
C SER A 345 -5.26 -4.03 23.52
N ALA A 346 -3.95 -4.07 23.67
CA ALA A 346 -3.25 -5.14 24.38
C ALA A 346 -3.55 -5.11 25.89
N CYS A 347 -3.66 -3.93 26.52
CA CYS A 347 -4.11 -3.82 27.91
C CYS A 347 -5.50 -4.44 28.10
N ARG A 348 -6.41 -4.26 27.14
CA ARG A 348 -7.74 -4.91 27.16
C ARG A 348 -7.63 -6.42 27.01
N VAL A 349 -6.90 -6.90 26.00
CA VAL A 349 -6.73 -8.35 25.72
C VAL A 349 -6.10 -9.09 26.91
N HIS A 350 -5.12 -8.48 27.58
CA HIS A 350 -4.45 -9.07 28.75
C HIS A 350 -5.08 -8.67 30.10
N GLY A 351 -6.20 -7.94 30.10
CA GLY A 351 -6.90 -7.54 31.33
C GLY A 351 -6.15 -6.56 32.24
N ASN A 352 -5.14 -5.83 31.75
CA ASN A 352 -4.35 -4.88 32.52
C ASN A 352 -4.95 -3.47 32.50
N VAL A 353 -6.07 -3.30 33.23
CA VAL A 353 -6.79 -2.02 33.32
C VAL A 353 -5.92 -0.91 33.92
N GLY A 354 -5.10 -1.24 34.92
CA GLY A 354 -4.26 -0.26 35.62
C GLY A 354 -3.22 0.41 34.72
N LEU A 355 -2.60 -0.35 33.81
CA LEU A 355 -1.71 0.24 32.81
C LEU A 355 -2.48 1.06 31.77
N GLY A 356 -3.67 0.61 31.37
CA GLY A 356 -4.57 1.38 30.51
C GLY A 356 -4.85 2.78 31.05
N GLU A 357 -5.16 2.91 32.35
CA GLU A 357 -5.36 4.19 33.01
C GLU A 357 -4.09 5.06 33.05
N ARG A 358 -2.91 4.46 33.26
CA ARG A 358 -1.63 5.16 33.22
C ARG A 358 -1.32 5.72 31.84
N ILE A 359 -1.58 4.94 30.79
CA ILE A 359 -1.42 5.38 29.39
C ILE A 359 -2.33 6.56 29.11
N ILE A 360 -3.61 6.51 29.52
CA ILE A 360 -4.55 7.64 29.37
C ILE A 360 -4.01 8.90 30.03
N LYS A 361 -3.56 8.78 31.30
CA LYS A 361 -3.01 9.93 32.05
C LYS A 361 -1.77 10.50 31.36
N TYR A 362 -0.90 9.64 30.83
CA TYR A 362 0.28 10.06 30.09
C TYR A 362 -0.07 10.78 28.79
N ILE A 363 -0.99 10.24 27.98
CA ILE A 363 -1.49 10.90 26.76
C ILE A 363 -2.09 12.28 27.08
N ALA A 364 -2.87 12.38 28.17
CA ALA A 364 -3.48 13.64 28.59
C ALA A 364 -2.44 14.72 28.97
N GLN A 365 -1.24 14.32 29.39
CA GLN A 365 -0.14 15.23 29.73
C GLN A 365 0.66 15.71 28.50
N LEU A 366 0.56 15.03 27.34
CA LEU A 366 1.43 15.29 26.19
C LEU A 366 1.07 16.53 25.34
N ASN A 367 -0.18 17.04 25.36
CA ASN A 367 -0.60 18.42 24.99
C ASN A 367 -2.13 18.47 24.68
N PRO A 368 -2.91 19.45 25.20
CA PRO A 368 -4.37 19.52 24.94
C PRO A 368 -4.81 20.04 23.55
N GLY A 369 -3.91 20.63 22.76
CA GLY A 369 -4.27 21.48 21.61
C GLY A 369 -4.18 20.88 20.20
N SER A 370 -3.58 19.69 20.01
CA SER A 370 -3.18 19.22 18.66
C SER A 370 -3.95 18.00 18.12
N HIS A 371 -4.81 17.35 18.91
CA HIS A 371 -5.19 15.96 18.59
C HIS A 371 -6.67 15.76 18.23
N GLY A 372 -7.03 16.03 16.97
CA GLY A 372 -8.34 15.64 16.41
C GLY A 372 -8.60 14.11 16.44
N GLY A 373 -7.55 13.28 16.56
CA GLY A 373 -7.66 11.81 16.65
C GLY A 373 -7.56 11.23 18.06
N GLY A 374 -6.93 11.93 19.02
CA GLY A 374 -6.72 11.44 20.39
C GLY A 374 -8.02 11.29 21.19
N TYR A 375 -9.00 12.16 20.93
CA TYR A 375 -10.32 12.08 21.56
C TYR A 375 -11.15 10.91 21.03
N VAL A 376 -11.04 10.52 19.74
CA VAL A 376 -11.68 9.28 19.23
C VAL A 376 -11.11 8.06 19.94
N LEU A 377 -9.78 8.02 20.10
CA LEU A 377 -9.09 6.94 20.78
C LEU A 377 -9.51 6.83 22.25
N LEU A 378 -9.51 7.96 22.95
CA LEU A 378 -9.91 8.06 24.34
C LEU A 378 -11.40 7.70 24.53
N SER A 379 -12.27 8.12 23.61
CA SER A 379 -13.70 7.76 23.59
C SER A 379 -13.89 6.25 23.40
N ASN A 380 -13.22 5.66 22.41
CA ASN A 380 -13.30 4.23 22.13
C ASN A 380 -12.76 3.38 23.28
N LEU A 381 -11.71 3.88 23.95
CA LEU A 381 -11.13 3.24 25.12
C LEU A 381 -12.08 3.28 26.32
N TYR A 382 -12.64 4.45 26.67
CA TYR A 382 -13.66 4.54 27.72
C TYR A 382 -14.87 3.66 27.42
N ALA A 383 -15.30 3.58 26.14
CA ALA A 383 -16.37 2.70 25.71
C ALA A 383 -15.99 1.22 25.93
N SER A 384 -14.75 0.83 25.60
CA SER A 384 -14.25 -0.54 25.82
C SER A 384 -14.10 -0.92 27.30
N MET A 385 -14.01 0.07 28.20
CA MET A 385 -14.00 -0.12 29.66
C MET A 385 -15.38 0.06 30.32
N GLY A 386 -16.45 0.26 29.54
CA GLY A 386 -17.81 0.50 30.05
C GLY A 386 -18.00 1.86 30.75
N GLN A 387 -17.04 2.77 30.65
CA GLN A 387 -17.06 4.09 31.28
C GLN A 387 -17.79 5.12 30.40
N TRP A 388 -19.08 4.90 30.15
CA TRP A 388 -19.90 5.72 29.22
C TRP A 388 -19.97 7.20 29.58
N ASP A 389 -19.91 7.54 30.87
CA ASP A 389 -19.86 8.96 31.31
C ASP A 389 -18.61 9.68 30.78
N SER A 390 -17.48 8.98 30.75
CA SER A 390 -16.22 9.49 30.22
C SER A 390 -16.24 9.54 28.68
N VAL A 391 -16.91 8.57 28.02
CA VAL A 391 -17.17 8.59 26.57
C VAL A 391 -17.95 9.85 26.18
N ILE A 392 -19.03 10.16 26.91
CA ILE A 392 -19.89 11.32 26.64
C ILE A 392 -19.11 12.63 26.84
N LYS A 393 -18.31 12.74 27.92
CA LYS A 393 -17.45 13.90 28.17
C LYS A 393 -16.47 14.15 27.02
N VAL A 394 -15.84 13.09 26.53
CA VAL A 394 -14.89 13.14 25.42
C VAL A 394 -15.59 13.48 24.11
N ARG A 395 -16.72 12.83 23.77
CA ARG A 395 -17.48 13.11 22.55
C ARG A 395 -18.07 14.53 22.53
N LYS A 396 -18.47 15.09 23.68
CA LYS A 396 -18.91 16.49 23.80
C LYS A 396 -17.78 17.50 23.55
N ALA A 397 -16.54 17.15 23.87
CA ALA A 397 -15.37 17.98 23.56
C ALA A 397 -14.97 17.91 22.07
N MET A 398 -15.54 16.99 21.28
CA MET A 398 -15.31 16.83 19.86
C MET A 398 -16.35 17.60 19.02
N SER A 399 -16.19 18.91 18.85
CA SER A 399 -16.94 19.64 17.83
C SER A 399 -16.35 19.44 16.43
N GLN A 400 -17.19 18.90 15.53
CA GLN A 400 -17.09 18.83 14.06
C GLN A 400 -15.70 18.86 13.40
N LYS A 401 -15.11 17.68 13.19
CA LYS A 401 -14.44 17.32 11.92
C LYS A 401 -14.80 15.87 11.59
N GLU A 402 -15.52 15.66 10.50
CA GLU A 402 -15.79 14.33 9.95
C GLU A 402 -14.47 13.70 9.51
N ILE A 403 -13.97 12.74 10.30
CA ILE A 403 -12.89 11.87 9.87
C ILE A 403 -13.52 10.86 8.91
N LYS A 404 -13.40 11.10 7.60
CA LYS A 404 -13.71 10.09 6.58
C LYS A 404 -12.69 8.96 6.71
N SER A 405 -13.12 7.83 7.27
CA SER A 405 -12.35 6.59 7.21
C SER A 405 -12.78 5.81 5.96
N SER A 406 -11.82 5.24 5.25
CA SER A 406 -12.10 4.35 4.11
C SER A 406 -12.91 3.15 4.61
N PRO A 407 -14.01 2.77 3.95
CA PRO A 407 -14.81 1.62 4.37
C PRO A 407 -14.00 0.33 4.28
N GLY A 408 -14.27 -0.60 5.20
CA GLY A 408 -13.67 -1.92 5.18
C GLY A 408 -14.17 -2.70 3.97
N CYS A 409 -13.23 -3.11 3.11
CA CYS A 409 -13.51 -3.80 1.86
C CYS A 409 -12.84 -5.18 1.84
N SER A 410 -13.57 -6.16 1.33
CA SER A 410 -13.07 -7.52 1.13
C SER A 410 -13.17 -7.93 -0.33
N TYR A 411 -12.15 -8.63 -0.82
CA TYR A 411 -12.01 -9.09 -2.20
C TYR A 411 -11.89 -10.60 -2.24
N ILE A 412 -12.48 -11.23 -3.26
CA ILE A 412 -12.35 -12.66 -3.55
C ILE A 412 -12.26 -12.86 -5.06
N GLU A 413 -11.32 -13.70 -5.49
CA GLU A 413 -11.19 -14.09 -6.91
C GLU A 413 -11.87 -15.44 -7.13
N ILE A 414 -12.82 -15.49 -8.07
CA ILE A 414 -13.50 -16.72 -8.50
C ILE A 414 -13.57 -16.71 -10.02
N ASP A 415 -13.19 -17.83 -10.65
CA ASP A 415 -13.20 -17.99 -12.11
C ASP A 415 -12.45 -16.86 -12.87
N GLY A 416 -11.37 -16.36 -12.28
CA GLY A 416 -10.54 -15.28 -12.83
C GLY A 416 -11.13 -13.87 -12.73
N ALA A 417 -12.29 -13.71 -12.08
CA ALA A 417 -12.89 -12.41 -11.79
C ALA A 417 -12.72 -12.04 -10.31
N VAL A 418 -12.31 -10.80 -10.05
CA VAL A 418 -12.23 -10.25 -8.70
C VAL A 418 -13.57 -9.63 -8.31
N HIS A 419 -14.16 -10.12 -7.23
CA HIS A 419 -15.40 -9.61 -6.65
C HIS A 419 -15.11 -8.78 -5.41
N GLU A 420 -15.67 -7.57 -5.36
CA GLU A 420 -15.50 -6.61 -4.28
C GLU A 420 -16.74 -6.59 -3.37
N PHE A 421 -16.54 -6.57 -2.06
CA PHE A 421 -17.58 -6.52 -1.04
C PHE A 421 -17.32 -5.40 -0.04
N LEU A 422 -18.28 -4.49 0.09
CA LEU A 422 -18.33 -3.48 1.14
C LEU A 422 -19.19 -3.98 2.32
N ALA A 423 -18.98 -3.42 3.51
CA ALA A 423 -19.86 -3.69 4.63
C ALA A 423 -21.30 -3.22 4.29
N ALA A 424 -22.29 -4.10 4.49
CA ALA A 424 -23.67 -3.89 4.05
C ALA A 424 -23.82 -3.57 2.55
N ASP A 425 -22.99 -4.21 1.71
CA ASP A 425 -23.04 -4.06 0.26
C ASP A 425 -24.45 -4.28 -0.31
N ARG A 426 -24.78 -3.49 -1.33
CA ARG A 426 -26.02 -3.56 -2.10
C ARG A 426 -25.78 -3.60 -3.61
N LEU A 427 -24.53 -3.48 -4.04
CA LEU A 427 -24.14 -3.27 -5.42
C LEU A 427 -23.76 -4.58 -6.13
N HIS A 428 -23.39 -5.62 -5.39
CA HIS A 428 -23.08 -6.91 -6.01
C HIS A 428 -24.30 -7.49 -6.77
N PRO A 429 -24.16 -7.94 -8.03
CA PRO A 429 -25.29 -8.43 -8.84
C PRO A 429 -26.08 -9.58 -8.20
N LYS A 430 -25.40 -10.41 -7.39
CA LYS A 430 -25.99 -11.57 -6.68
C LYS A 430 -26.24 -11.31 -5.18
N ILE A 431 -26.33 -10.06 -4.74
CA ILE A 431 -26.37 -9.73 -3.30
C ILE A 431 -27.50 -10.42 -2.53
N LEU A 432 -28.68 -10.61 -3.14
CA LEU A 432 -29.80 -11.30 -2.50
C LEU A 432 -29.48 -12.78 -2.20
N GLU A 433 -28.87 -13.47 -3.15
CA GLU A 433 -28.44 -14.87 -2.99
C GLU A 433 -27.34 -14.98 -1.93
N ILE A 434 -26.39 -14.04 -1.95
CA ILE A 434 -25.29 -13.97 -0.97
C ILE A 434 -25.84 -13.73 0.43
N ASN A 435 -26.79 -12.83 0.60
CA ASN A 435 -27.40 -12.54 1.89
C ASN A 435 -28.17 -13.76 2.44
N ASN A 436 -28.89 -14.47 1.57
CA ASN A 436 -29.55 -15.72 1.96
C ASN A 436 -28.54 -16.79 2.38
N LYS A 437 -27.46 -16.94 1.62
CA LYS A 437 -26.39 -17.88 1.96
C LYS A 437 -25.69 -17.50 3.25
N LEU A 438 -25.42 -16.21 3.48
CA LEU A 438 -24.83 -15.72 4.71
C LEU A 438 -25.73 -16.01 5.91
N ASN A 439 -27.04 -15.79 5.80
CA ASN A 439 -27.98 -16.14 6.88
C ASN A 439 -27.97 -17.65 7.20
N GLU A 440 -27.91 -18.51 6.18
CA GLU A 440 -27.74 -19.96 6.37
C GLU A 440 -26.43 -20.28 7.09
N VAL A 441 -25.31 -19.69 6.63
CA VAL A 441 -23.98 -19.88 7.21
C VAL A 441 -23.97 -19.46 8.68
N MET A 442 -24.43 -18.24 8.99
CA MET A 442 -24.48 -17.71 10.36
C MET A 442 -25.32 -18.60 11.27
N LYS A 443 -26.48 -19.07 10.80
CA LYS A 443 -27.33 -20.00 11.57
C LYS A 443 -26.62 -21.32 11.85
N ARG A 444 -25.94 -21.91 10.85
CA ARG A 444 -25.23 -23.19 11.02
C ARG A 444 -24.04 -23.06 11.96
N ILE A 445 -23.23 -22.01 11.85
CA ILE A 445 -22.07 -21.84 12.75
C ILE A 445 -22.48 -21.57 14.20
N SER A 446 -23.63 -20.94 14.44
CA SER A 446 -24.16 -20.77 15.80
C SER A 446 -24.70 -22.08 16.40
N LEU A 447 -25.32 -22.95 15.59
CA LEU A 447 -25.88 -24.22 16.06
C LEU A 447 -24.85 -25.34 16.17
N GLU A 448 -23.97 -25.48 15.17
CA GLU A 448 -23.04 -26.60 15.00
C GLU A 448 -21.60 -26.22 15.39
N GLY A 449 -21.22 -24.94 15.21
CA GLY A 449 -19.84 -24.47 15.34
C GLY A 449 -19.53 -23.71 16.64
N GLY A 450 -20.51 -23.55 17.53
CA GLY A 450 -20.34 -22.83 18.80
C GLY A 450 -20.01 -21.34 18.66
N TYR A 451 -20.29 -20.74 17.49
CA TYR A 451 -20.03 -19.32 17.26
C TYR A 451 -21.03 -18.43 18.01
N LEU A 452 -20.49 -17.51 18.82
CA LEU A 452 -21.22 -16.48 19.53
C LEU A 452 -20.76 -15.09 19.02
N PRO A 453 -21.67 -14.22 18.57
CA PRO A 453 -21.33 -12.86 18.14
C PRO A 453 -20.62 -12.06 19.24
N ILE A 454 -19.52 -11.39 18.90
CA ILE A 454 -18.73 -10.58 19.85
C ILE A 454 -19.20 -9.12 19.76
N THR A 455 -20.29 -8.78 20.45
CA THR A 455 -20.94 -7.45 20.39
C THR A 455 -20.16 -6.33 21.08
N ASN A 456 -19.25 -6.68 22.00
CA ASN A 456 -18.45 -5.71 22.77
C ASN A 456 -17.51 -4.84 21.92
N GLN A 457 -17.34 -5.17 20.63
CA GLN A 457 -16.54 -4.39 19.67
C GLN A 457 -17.33 -3.27 18.98
N VAL A 458 -18.66 -3.28 19.10
CA VAL A 458 -19.51 -2.21 18.57
C VAL A 458 -19.55 -1.08 19.60
N LEU A 459 -18.69 -0.08 19.39
CA LEU A 459 -18.51 1.07 20.30
C LEU A 459 -19.60 2.16 20.09
N PHE A 460 -20.80 1.73 19.74
CA PHE A 460 -21.99 2.55 19.61
C PHE A 460 -22.99 2.17 20.71
N ASP A 461 -23.72 3.18 21.19
CA ASP A 461 -24.79 2.99 22.15
C ASP A 461 -26.02 2.44 21.41
N LEU A 462 -26.02 1.13 21.21
CA LEU A 462 -27.02 0.35 20.48
C LEU A 462 -27.51 -0.78 21.38
N SER A 463 -28.71 -1.28 21.13
CA SER A 463 -29.17 -2.53 21.73
C SER A 463 -28.27 -3.70 21.31
N GLU A 464 -28.19 -4.76 22.11
CA GLU A 464 -27.38 -5.94 21.76
C GLU A 464 -27.82 -6.56 20.42
N GLU A 465 -29.12 -6.56 20.12
CA GLU A 465 -29.68 -7.02 18.84
C GLU A 465 -29.17 -6.19 17.64
N GLU A 466 -29.09 -4.87 17.77
CA GLU A 466 -28.56 -3.98 16.74
C GLU A 466 -27.04 -4.15 16.55
N LYS A 467 -26.30 -4.44 17.64
CA LYS A 467 -24.86 -4.74 17.56
C LYS A 467 -24.61 -6.06 16.82
N GLU A 468 -25.39 -7.09 17.11
CA GLU A 468 -25.33 -8.39 16.41
C GLU A 468 -25.63 -8.23 14.91
N GLN A 469 -26.64 -7.44 14.56
CA GLN A 469 -26.94 -7.13 13.16
C GLN A 469 -25.79 -6.40 12.48
N ALA A 470 -25.21 -5.37 13.11
CA ALA A 470 -24.09 -4.62 12.53
C ALA A 470 -22.89 -5.51 12.19
N ILE A 471 -22.59 -6.49 13.05
CA ILE A 471 -21.45 -7.41 12.90
C ILE A 471 -21.73 -8.56 11.91
N SER A 472 -23.01 -8.90 11.70
CA SER A 472 -23.40 -9.98 10.80
C SER A 472 -23.07 -9.68 9.34
N TRP A 473 -23.11 -8.41 8.93
CA TRP A 473 -22.94 -7.95 7.54
C TRP A 473 -21.55 -7.41 7.21
N HIS A 474 -20.53 -7.88 7.92
CA HIS A 474 -19.13 -7.55 7.59
C HIS A 474 -18.73 -8.11 6.22
N SER A 475 -17.90 -7.36 5.49
CA SER A 475 -17.52 -7.70 4.12
C SER A 475 -16.79 -9.03 4.01
N GLU A 476 -16.03 -9.45 5.03
CA GLU A 476 -15.37 -10.76 5.02
C GLU A 476 -16.37 -11.90 5.00
N LYS A 477 -17.47 -11.78 5.76
CA LYS A 477 -18.51 -12.81 5.85
C LYS A 477 -19.30 -12.90 4.54
N LEU A 478 -19.58 -11.76 3.92
CA LEU A 478 -20.18 -11.70 2.57
C LEU A 478 -19.28 -12.39 1.53
N ALA A 479 -17.98 -12.08 1.53
CA ALA A 479 -17.01 -12.68 0.60
C ALA A 479 -16.91 -14.20 0.80
N VAL A 480 -16.87 -14.69 2.04
CA VAL A 480 -16.85 -16.14 2.32
C VAL A 480 -18.17 -16.82 1.95
N ALA A 481 -19.32 -16.19 2.23
CA ALA A 481 -20.62 -16.74 1.80
C ALA A 481 -20.70 -16.86 0.28
N PHE A 482 -20.22 -15.86 -0.46
CA PHE A 482 -20.11 -15.91 -1.91
C PHE A 482 -19.15 -17.02 -2.37
N GLY A 483 -18.00 -17.18 -1.72
CA GLY A 483 -17.04 -18.26 -1.97
C GLY A 483 -17.64 -19.65 -1.76
N LEU A 484 -18.40 -19.86 -0.68
CA LEU A 484 -19.09 -21.12 -0.39
C LEU A 484 -20.17 -21.45 -1.42
N MET A 485 -20.83 -20.44 -1.97
CA MET A 485 -21.88 -20.61 -2.99
C MET A 485 -21.30 -20.88 -4.38
N SER A 486 -20.14 -20.29 -4.68
CA SER A 486 -19.62 -20.21 -6.06
C SER A 486 -18.47 -21.17 -6.33
N THR A 487 -17.98 -21.91 -5.32
CA THR A 487 -16.89 -22.87 -5.47
C THR A 487 -17.31 -24.29 -5.11
N VAL A 488 -16.66 -25.27 -5.73
CA VAL A 488 -16.87 -26.69 -5.41
C VAL A 488 -16.39 -26.98 -3.99
N GLU A 489 -17.09 -27.88 -3.30
CA GLU A 489 -16.69 -28.38 -1.98
C GLU A 489 -15.21 -28.81 -1.97
N GLY A 490 -14.49 -28.42 -0.91
CA GLY A 490 -13.05 -28.62 -0.75
C GLY A 490 -12.11 -27.53 -1.31
N THR A 491 -12.50 -26.72 -2.31
CA THR A 491 -11.63 -25.75 -3.04
C THR A 491 -11.18 -24.49 -2.26
N PRO A 492 -10.02 -24.37 -1.60
CA PRO A 492 -9.75 -23.35 -0.56
C PRO A 492 -10.25 -21.91 -0.86
N ILE A 493 -11.01 -21.31 0.06
CA ILE A 493 -11.60 -19.97 -0.13
C ILE A 493 -10.57 -18.92 0.29
N ARG A 494 -10.22 -17.99 -0.61
CA ARG A 494 -9.23 -16.94 -0.36
C ARG A 494 -9.92 -15.58 -0.36
N VAL A 495 -9.85 -14.88 0.78
CA VAL A 495 -10.40 -13.54 0.94
C VAL A 495 -9.27 -12.58 1.29
N PHE A 496 -9.24 -11.43 0.64
CA PHE A 496 -8.37 -10.33 1.01
C PHE A 496 -9.17 -9.19 1.64
N LYS A 497 -8.66 -8.59 2.71
CA LYS A 497 -9.24 -7.42 3.38
C LYS A 497 -8.23 -6.28 3.45
N ASN A 498 -8.67 -5.08 3.12
CA ASN A 498 -7.84 -3.86 3.19
C ASN A 498 -7.57 -3.36 4.63
N LEU A 499 -8.36 -3.81 5.60
CA LEU A 499 -8.22 -3.53 7.02
C LEU A 499 -7.85 -4.80 7.80
N ARG A 500 -7.46 -4.64 9.07
CA ARG A 500 -7.29 -5.76 9.99
C ARG A 500 -8.63 -6.48 10.19
N ILE A 501 -8.63 -7.82 10.21
CA ILE A 501 -9.83 -8.61 10.51
C ILE A 501 -10.29 -8.30 11.94
N CYS A 502 -11.60 -8.22 12.20
CA CYS A 502 -12.08 -8.05 13.57
C CYS A 502 -12.15 -9.41 14.30
N GLU A 503 -12.20 -9.39 15.63
CA GLU A 503 -12.20 -10.62 16.45
C GLU A 503 -13.42 -11.49 16.18
N ASP A 504 -14.56 -10.84 15.93
CA ASP A 504 -15.78 -11.53 15.55
C ASP A 504 -15.65 -12.25 14.22
N CYS A 505 -15.18 -11.56 13.17
CA CYS A 505 -14.95 -12.17 11.86
C CYS A 505 -13.92 -13.30 11.96
N HIS A 506 -12.84 -13.11 12.73
CA HIS A 506 -11.85 -14.15 12.97
C HIS A 506 -12.48 -15.39 13.63
N SER A 507 -13.33 -15.20 14.64
CA SER A 507 -14.07 -16.28 15.31
C SER A 507 -15.09 -16.95 14.40
N ALA A 508 -15.79 -16.17 13.58
CA ALA A 508 -16.69 -16.68 12.56
C ALA A 508 -15.95 -17.54 11.53
N MET A 509 -14.79 -17.10 11.02
CA MET A 509 -14.01 -17.89 10.05
C MET A 509 -13.53 -19.22 10.62
N LYS A 510 -13.15 -19.28 11.90
CA LYS A 510 -12.88 -20.55 12.57
C LYS A 510 -14.10 -21.46 12.52
N ALA A 511 -15.25 -20.98 12.99
CA ALA A 511 -16.47 -21.78 13.03
C ALA A 511 -16.93 -22.22 11.62
N ILE A 512 -16.83 -21.35 10.62
CA ILE A 512 -17.14 -21.68 9.21
C ILE A 512 -16.18 -22.78 8.72
N SER A 513 -14.87 -22.65 8.97
CA SER A 513 -13.89 -23.66 8.54
C SER A 513 -14.14 -25.04 9.13
N GLN A 514 -14.70 -25.11 10.33
CA GLN A 514 -15.09 -26.35 11.00
C GLN A 514 -16.39 -26.92 10.45
N VAL A 515 -17.44 -26.10 10.37
CA VAL A 515 -18.80 -26.54 10.02
C VAL A 515 -18.95 -26.88 8.54
N PHE A 516 -18.23 -26.18 7.67
CA PHE A 516 -18.26 -26.40 6.22
C PHE A 516 -17.07 -27.21 5.72
N GLU A 517 -16.21 -27.70 6.63
CA GLU A 517 -15.00 -28.47 6.31
C GLU A 517 -14.17 -27.82 5.19
N ARG A 518 -13.99 -26.49 5.29
CA ARG A 518 -13.26 -25.69 4.31
C ARG A 518 -12.05 -25.01 4.91
N GLU A 519 -10.95 -25.09 4.17
CA GLU A 519 -9.86 -24.15 4.32
C GLU A 519 -10.32 -22.75 3.87
N ILE A 520 -10.19 -21.78 4.77
CA ILE A 520 -10.44 -20.37 4.51
C ILE A 520 -9.13 -19.63 4.78
N VAL A 521 -8.64 -18.89 3.80
CA VAL A 521 -7.44 -18.06 3.92
C VAL A 521 -7.89 -16.61 3.84
N VAL A 522 -7.69 -15.86 4.92
CA VAL A 522 -7.94 -14.42 4.96
C VAL A 522 -6.62 -13.68 5.06
N ARG A 523 -6.27 -12.90 4.05
CA ARG A 523 -5.22 -11.88 4.18
C ARG A 523 -5.85 -10.60 4.68
N ASP A 524 -5.45 -10.15 5.86
CA ASP A 524 -5.77 -8.81 6.33
C ASP A 524 -4.65 -7.82 5.95
N ARG A 525 -4.75 -6.57 6.42
CA ARG A 525 -3.72 -5.54 6.13
C ARG A 525 -2.29 -5.92 6.56
N SER A 526 -2.15 -6.83 7.53
CA SER A 526 -0.89 -7.14 8.20
C SER A 526 -0.38 -8.56 7.95
N ARG A 527 -1.27 -9.55 7.84
CA ARG A 527 -0.91 -10.97 7.79
C ARG A 527 -1.98 -11.85 7.17
N PHE A 528 -1.60 -13.10 6.96
CA PHE A 528 -2.50 -14.20 6.63
C PHE A 528 -3.02 -14.89 7.89
N HIS A 529 -4.30 -15.24 7.83
CA HIS A 529 -5.01 -16.11 8.75
C HIS A 529 -5.53 -17.29 7.95
N THR A 530 -4.97 -18.48 8.18
CA THR A 530 -5.43 -19.72 7.54
C THR A 530 -6.25 -20.49 8.54
N PHE A 531 -7.54 -20.63 8.26
CA PHE A 531 -8.53 -21.30 9.10
C PHE A 531 -8.78 -22.71 8.57
N ILE A 532 -8.46 -23.71 9.39
CA ILE A 532 -8.64 -25.13 9.08
C ILE A 532 -9.23 -25.80 10.31
N ALA A 533 -10.38 -26.46 10.15
CA ALA A 533 -11.03 -27.26 11.18
C ALA A 533 -11.15 -26.52 12.54
N GLY A 534 -11.58 -25.25 12.50
CA GLY A 534 -11.81 -24.45 13.71
C GLY A 534 -10.56 -23.77 14.29
N LYS A 535 -9.39 -23.98 13.71
CA LYS A 535 -8.12 -23.39 14.17
C LYS A 535 -7.60 -22.39 13.17
N CYS A 536 -6.92 -21.34 13.65
CA CYS A 536 -6.24 -20.37 12.81
C CYS A 536 -4.72 -20.55 12.90
N SER A 537 -4.00 -20.34 11.80
CA SER A 537 -2.55 -20.33 11.73
C SER A 537 -1.88 -19.32 12.67
N CYS A 538 -2.59 -18.29 13.10
CA CYS A 538 -2.08 -17.31 14.06
C CYS A 538 -2.09 -17.80 15.52
N THR A 539 -2.69 -18.95 15.81
CA THR A 539 -2.83 -19.51 17.18
C THR A 539 -3.39 -18.52 18.20
N ASP A 540 -4.30 -17.62 17.78
CA ASP A 540 -4.84 -16.51 18.59
C ASP A 540 -3.81 -15.49 19.09
N PHE A 541 -2.63 -15.51 18.49
CA PHE A 541 -1.56 -14.55 18.69
C PHE A 541 -1.52 -13.58 17.51
N TRP A 542 -2.46 -12.62 17.46
CA TRP A 542 -2.59 -11.71 16.33
C TRP A 542 -2.93 -10.27 16.65
#